data_AF-A0A6B2SP97-F1
#
_entry.id   AF-A0A6B2SP97-F1
#
_cell.length_a   1.000
_cell.length_b   1.000
_cell.length_c   1.000
_cell.angle_alpha   90.00
_cell.angle_beta   90.00
_cell.angle_gamma   90.00
#
_symmetry.space_group_name_H-M   'P 1'
#
loop_
_entity.id
_entity.type
_entity.pdbx_description
1 polymer ?
#
loop_
_entity_poly.entity_id
_entity_poly.type
_entity_poly.pdbx_seq_one_letter_code
_entity_poly.pdbx_strand_id
1 'polypeptide(L)'
;MNAPSTIDLARLSAMDRAHAALVLKGVRDAMLSGERPRVLPRPVIGDSWGRMILRGVDPDRDVRSRLLSEEELEERRRASPLREILPVLRDALVSVADAAQHIVVVSDADGRVLWREGSAAVLRKADSLGFEPGADWSEEVVGTNGIGTPLVVRRPVQVFSAEHFVQTHHSWTCAGAPVTDPRDGRLLGVVDVSGPLRTIHPATLALVDSVAKLGEARLRDRHVTALDRLRAVAAPVLARLDGRALAVDVHGWTAAVT
;
A
#
# COMPACT_ATOMS: atom_id res chain seq x y z
N MET A 1 -30.83 -25.32 -2.44
CA MET A 1 -29.36 -25.23 -2.31
C MET A 1 -29.04 -23.92 -1.64
N ASN A 2 -28.39 -23.93 -0.47
CA ASN A 2 -28.02 -22.70 0.24
C ASN A 2 -26.99 -21.91 -0.58
N ALA A 3 -27.09 -20.59 -0.61
CA ALA A 3 -26.10 -19.73 -1.24
C ALA A 3 -24.73 -19.93 -0.55
N PRO A 4 -23.62 -20.01 -1.31
CA PRO A 4 -22.30 -20.15 -0.71
C PRO A 4 -22.00 -18.92 0.16
N SER A 5 -21.49 -19.16 1.37
CA SER A 5 -21.06 -18.10 2.27
C SER A 5 -19.78 -17.43 1.76
N THR A 6 -19.55 -16.17 2.12
CA THR A 6 -18.31 -15.44 1.80
C THR A 6 -17.27 -15.64 2.90
N ILE A 7 -15.99 -15.71 2.53
CA ILE A 7 -14.87 -15.69 3.47
C ILE A 7 -14.90 -14.43 4.34
N ASP A 8 -14.63 -14.59 5.63
CA ASP A 8 -14.51 -13.51 6.60
C ASP A 8 -13.12 -13.57 7.26
N LEU A 9 -12.39 -12.45 7.28
CA LEU A 9 -11.07 -12.35 7.90
C LEU A 9 -11.11 -12.62 9.40
N ALA A 10 -12.16 -12.19 10.10
CA ALA A 10 -12.29 -12.46 11.53
C ALA A 10 -12.35 -13.98 11.77
N ARG A 11 -13.14 -14.70 10.97
CA ARG A 11 -13.20 -16.16 10.99
C ARG A 11 -11.87 -16.80 10.60
N LEU A 12 -11.24 -16.38 9.50
CA LEU A 12 -9.94 -16.94 9.08
C LEU A 12 -8.85 -16.75 10.15
N SER A 13 -8.85 -15.60 10.82
CA SER A 13 -7.88 -15.29 11.87
C SER A 13 -8.11 -16.09 13.16
N ALA A 14 -9.35 -16.55 13.38
CA ALA A 14 -9.73 -17.41 14.50
C ALA A 14 -9.58 -18.91 14.19
N MET A 15 -9.44 -19.28 12.92
CA MET A 15 -9.19 -20.66 12.48
C MET A 15 -7.71 -21.04 12.68
N ASP A 16 -7.46 -22.35 12.74
CA ASP A 16 -6.09 -22.85 12.55
C ASP A 16 -5.55 -22.36 11.20
N ARG A 17 -4.29 -21.92 11.19
CA ARG A 17 -3.70 -21.22 10.04
C ARG A 17 -3.45 -22.14 8.86
N ALA A 18 -3.09 -23.40 9.11
CA ALA A 18 -2.93 -24.38 8.04
C ALA A 18 -4.30 -24.68 7.41
N HIS A 19 -5.35 -24.80 8.23
CA HIS A 19 -6.71 -24.95 7.74
C HIS A 19 -7.18 -23.73 6.93
N ALA A 20 -6.96 -22.51 7.42
CA ALA A 20 -7.31 -21.27 6.71
C ALA A 20 -6.61 -21.19 5.34
N ALA A 21 -5.31 -21.51 5.28
CA ALA A 21 -4.56 -21.54 4.03
C ALA A 21 -5.11 -22.59 3.04
N LEU A 22 -5.48 -23.78 3.52
CA LEU A 22 -6.07 -24.83 2.68
C LEU A 22 -7.43 -24.43 2.12
N VAL A 23 -8.29 -23.79 2.93
CA VAL A 23 -9.59 -23.29 2.46
C VAL A 23 -9.40 -22.26 1.36
N LEU A 24 -8.50 -21.30 1.56
CA LEU A 24 -8.25 -20.24 0.58
C LEU A 24 -7.65 -20.80 -0.71
N LYS A 25 -6.75 -21.79 -0.60
CA LYS A 25 -6.21 -22.49 -1.75
C LYS A 25 -7.32 -23.17 -2.55
N GLY A 26 -8.22 -23.89 -1.87
CA GLY A 26 -9.37 -24.53 -2.53
C GLY A 26 -10.32 -23.53 -3.22
N VAL A 27 -10.53 -22.35 -2.62
CA VAL A 27 -11.32 -21.28 -3.25
C VAL A 27 -10.62 -20.71 -4.47
N ARG A 28 -9.31 -20.46 -4.38
CA ARG A 28 -8.48 -19.98 -5.51
C ARG A 28 -8.47 -20.98 -6.66
N ASP A 29 -8.17 -22.25 -6.38
CA ASP A 29 -8.04 -23.29 -7.39
C ASP A 29 -9.37 -23.48 -8.15
N ALA A 30 -10.51 -23.48 -7.44
CA ALA A 30 -11.82 -23.53 -8.08
C ALA A 30 -12.10 -22.30 -8.97
N MET A 31 -11.76 -21.09 -8.48
CA MET A 31 -11.94 -19.87 -9.28
C MET A 31 -11.07 -19.86 -10.54
N LEU A 32 -9.83 -20.33 -10.45
CA LEU A 32 -8.90 -20.39 -11.57
C LEU A 32 -9.27 -21.48 -12.60
N SER A 33 -9.89 -22.58 -12.16
CA SER A 33 -10.38 -23.64 -13.06
C SER A 33 -11.75 -23.35 -13.68
N GLY A 34 -12.38 -22.21 -13.34
CA GLY A 34 -13.74 -21.87 -13.78
C GLY A 34 -14.83 -22.66 -13.05
N GLU A 35 -14.48 -23.38 -11.98
CA GLU A 35 -15.43 -24.05 -11.11
C GLU A 35 -16.06 -23.08 -10.10
N ARG A 36 -17.21 -23.48 -9.56
CA ARG A 36 -17.86 -22.70 -8.51
C ARG A 36 -17.29 -23.09 -7.14
N PRO A 37 -16.61 -22.18 -6.41
CA PRO A 37 -16.06 -22.52 -5.12
C PRO A 37 -17.19 -22.74 -4.09
N ARG A 38 -16.92 -23.61 -3.10
CA ARG A 38 -17.87 -23.89 -2.00
C ARG A 38 -18.12 -22.68 -1.10
N VAL A 39 -17.13 -21.81 -1.00
CA VAL A 39 -17.14 -20.55 -0.26
C VAL A 39 -16.63 -19.46 -1.20
N LEU A 40 -17.29 -18.32 -1.24
CA LEU A 40 -16.87 -17.22 -2.12
C LEU A 40 -15.66 -16.48 -1.54
N PRO A 41 -14.71 -16.04 -2.39
CA PRO A 41 -13.66 -15.13 -1.95
C PRO A 41 -14.29 -13.81 -1.44
N ARG A 42 -13.55 -13.08 -0.61
CA ARG A 42 -13.94 -11.71 -0.25
C ARG A 42 -14.10 -10.88 -1.53
N PRO A 43 -15.09 -9.99 -1.65
CA PRO A 43 -15.35 -9.25 -2.90
C PRO A 43 -14.11 -8.57 -3.48
N VAL A 44 -13.33 -7.88 -2.63
CA VAL A 44 -12.08 -7.20 -3.06
C VAL A 44 -11.05 -8.15 -3.68
N ILE A 45 -11.00 -9.40 -3.19
CA ILE A 45 -10.08 -10.44 -3.70
C ILE A 45 -10.64 -11.05 -4.98
N GLY A 46 -11.93 -11.37 -5.02
CA GLY A 46 -12.60 -11.89 -6.22
C GLY A 46 -12.52 -10.90 -7.40
N ASP A 47 -12.76 -9.61 -7.14
CA ASP A 47 -12.65 -8.55 -8.14
C ASP A 47 -11.22 -8.43 -8.67
N SER A 48 -10.22 -8.55 -7.78
CA SER A 48 -8.80 -8.54 -8.14
C SER A 48 -8.43 -9.75 -8.99
N TRP A 49 -8.80 -10.96 -8.57
CA TRP A 49 -8.59 -12.17 -9.36
C TRP A 49 -9.23 -12.10 -10.73
N GLY A 50 -10.46 -11.55 -10.83
CA GLY A 50 -11.12 -11.30 -12.10
C GLY A 50 -10.27 -10.41 -13.03
N ARG A 51 -9.72 -9.31 -12.52
CA ARG A 51 -8.79 -8.45 -13.28
C ARG A 51 -7.53 -9.21 -13.72
N MET A 52 -6.96 -10.02 -12.85
CA MET A 52 -5.71 -10.76 -13.13
C MET A 52 -5.90 -11.83 -14.20
N ILE A 53 -7.02 -12.57 -14.13
CA ILE A 53 -7.41 -13.54 -15.15
C ILE A 53 -7.61 -12.84 -16.50
N LEU A 54 -8.33 -11.71 -16.53
CA LEU A 54 -8.56 -10.94 -17.76
C LEU A 54 -7.26 -10.40 -18.37
N ARG A 55 -6.25 -10.09 -17.55
CA ARG A 55 -4.94 -9.61 -17.99
C ARG A 55 -3.95 -10.72 -18.33
N GLY A 56 -4.32 -11.99 -18.12
CA GLY A 56 -3.45 -13.13 -18.40
C GLY A 56 -2.25 -13.24 -17.46
N VAL A 57 -2.36 -12.73 -16.23
CA VAL A 57 -1.33 -12.96 -15.21
C VAL A 57 -1.29 -14.45 -14.90
N ASP A 58 -0.09 -15.05 -14.91
CA ASP A 58 0.10 -16.47 -14.66
C ASP A 58 0.13 -16.73 -13.13
N PRO A 59 -0.83 -17.49 -12.58
CA PRO A 59 -0.93 -17.75 -11.14
C PRO A 59 0.20 -18.63 -10.58
N ASP A 60 0.92 -19.37 -11.43
CA ASP A 60 1.94 -20.33 -11.03
C ASP A 60 3.37 -19.85 -11.34
N ARG A 61 3.48 -18.73 -12.07
CA ARG A 61 4.76 -18.12 -12.41
C ARG A 61 5.02 -16.88 -11.60
N ASP A 62 6.12 -16.91 -10.85
CA ASP A 62 6.68 -15.74 -10.19
C ASP A 62 7.36 -14.82 -11.22
N VAL A 63 6.70 -13.71 -11.58
CA VAL A 63 7.25 -12.72 -12.51
C VAL A 63 8.12 -11.75 -11.73
N ARG A 64 9.44 -11.86 -11.91
CA ARG A 64 10.36 -10.83 -11.43
C ARG A 64 10.28 -9.60 -12.33
N SER A 65 9.78 -8.52 -11.77
CA SER A 65 9.74 -7.23 -12.46
C SER A 65 11.15 -6.75 -12.82
N ARG A 66 11.25 -5.92 -13.87
CA ARG A 66 12.47 -5.14 -14.12
C ARG A 66 12.69 -4.19 -12.94
N LEU A 67 13.80 -4.39 -12.23
CA LEU A 67 14.26 -3.45 -11.22
C LEU A 67 14.62 -2.10 -11.87
N LEU A 68 14.25 -1.03 -11.19
CA LEU A 68 14.77 0.29 -11.51
C LEU A 68 16.30 0.31 -11.30
N SER A 69 17.00 1.11 -12.10
CA SER A 69 18.39 1.45 -11.78
C SER A 69 18.44 2.23 -10.46
N GLU A 70 19.62 2.26 -9.84
CA GLU A 70 19.82 3.04 -8.62
C GLU A 70 19.51 4.54 -8.82
N GLU A 71 19.85 5.08 -9.99
CA GLU A 71 19.54 6.46 -10.37
C GLU A 71 18.03 6.68 -10.53
N GLU A 72 17.32 5.79 -11.23
CA GLU A 72 15.86 5.85 -11.38
C GLU A 72 15.16 5.79 -10.01
N LEU A 73 15.62 4.90 -9.12
CA LEU A 73 15.07 4.73 -7.78
C LEU A 73 15.31 5.98 -6.92
N GLU A 74 16.52 6.52 -6.92
CA GLU A 74 16.84 7.70 -6.10
C GLU A 74 16.11 8.94 -6.61
N GLU A 75 15.95 9.09 -7.93
CA GLU A 75 15.14 10.18 -8.48
C GLU A 75 13.68 10.09 -8.03
N ARG A 76 13.07 8.89 -8.09
CA ARG A 76 11.71 8.68 -7.56
C ARG A 76 11.62 8.97 -6.06
N ARG A 77 12.61 8.57 -5.26
CA ARG A 77 12.66 8.87 -3.83
C ARG A 77 12.75 10.37 -3.53
N ARG A 78 13.56 11.10 -4.30
CA ARG A 78 13.70 12.56 -4.17
C ARG A 78 12.42 13.29 -4.53
N ALA A 79 11.75 12.87 -5.61
CA ALA A 79 10.52 13.49 -6.09
C ALA A 79 9.28 13.11 -5.25
N SER A 80 9.34 12.01 -4.49
CA SER A 80 8.16 11.48 -3.78
C SER A 80 7.81 12.29 -2.52
N PRO A 81 6.57 12.80 -2.41
CA PRO A 81 6.08 13.45 -1.19
C PRO A 81 6.04 12.49 0.02
N LEU A 82 6.03 11.17 -0.21
CA LEU A 82 6.06 10.17 0.86
C LEU A 82 7.34 10.25 1.70
N ARG A 83 8.42 10.81 1.14
CA ARG A 83 9.67 11.08 1.88
C ARG A 83 9.42 11.97 3.11
N GLU A 84 8.45 12.89 3.05
CA GLU A 84 8.14 13.80 4.15
C GLU A 84 7.47 13.11 5.35
N ILE A 85 6.84 11.95 5.11
CA ILE A 85 6.15 11.18 6.16
C ILE A 85 6.95 9.96 6.63
N LEU A 86 8.05 9.61 5.96
CA LEU A 86 8.90 8.47 6.36
C LEU A 86 9.29 8.49 7.86
N PRO A 87 9.67 9.62 8.48
CA PRO A 87 9.95 9.63 9.92
C PRO A 87 8.75 9.17 10.76
N VAL A 88 7.54 9.63 10.43
CA VAL A 88 6.30 9.23 11.10
C VAL A 88 6.04 7.74 10.92
N LEU A 89 6.23 7.22 9.70
CA LEU A 89 6.05 5.79 9.42
C LEU A 89 7.05 4.94 10.19
N ARG A 90 8.33 5.37 10.27
CA ARG A 90 9.39 4.69 11.01
C ARG A 90 9.07 4.63 12.50
N ASP A 91 8.74 5.77 13.09
CA ASP A 91 8.44 5.88 14.52
C ASP A 91 7.23 5.02 14.92
N ALA A 92 6.20 4.95 14.06
CA ALA A 92 4.96 4.26 14.36
C ALA A 92 4.96 2.76 14.01
N LEU A 93 5.67 2.33 12.95
CA LEU A 93 5.55 0.97 12.42
C LEU A 93 6.83 0.15 12.52
N VAL A 94 8.03 0.74 12.34
CA VAL A 94 9.23 -0.09 12.11
C VAL A 94 9.62 -0.90 13.34
N SER A 95 9.56 -0.30 14.54
CA SER A 95 9.85 -1.01 15.79
C SER A 95 8.85 -2.14 16.07
N VAL A 96 7.56 -1.87 15.85
CA VAL A 96 6.47 -2.84 16.01
C VAL A 96 6.59 -3.97 14.98
N ALA A 97 6.91 -3.62 13.72
CA ALA A 97 7.08 -4.57 12.64
C ALA A 97 8.26 -5.51 12.90
N ASP A 98 9.42 -4.99 13.32
CA ASP A 98 10.59 -5.82 13.61
C ASP A 98 10.31 -6.82 14.74
N ALA A 99 9.75 -6.34 15.86
CA ALA A 99 9.35 -7.18 16.99
C ALA A 99 8.33 -8.25 16.58
N ALA A 100 7.41 -7.92 15.66
CA ALA A 100 6.40 -8.84 15.14
C ALA A 100 6.87 -9.71 13.96
N GLN A 101 8.16 -9.67 13.58
CA GLN A 101 8.70 -10.39 12.42
C GLN A 101 8.01 -9.99 11.10
N HIS A 102 7.93 -8.69 10.86
CA HIS A 102 7.42 -8.07 9.63
C HIS A 102 8.44 -7.07 9.06
N ILE A 103 8.15 -6.61 7.84
CA ILE A 103 8.76 -5.44 7.21
C ILE A 103 7.69 -4.40 6.93
N VAL A 104 8.07 -3.14 6.99
CA VAL A 104 7.31 -2.00 6.46
C VAL A 104 7.85 -1.71 5.07
N VAL A 105 6.95 -1.56 4.11
CA VAL A 105 7.28 -1.24 2.72
C VAL A 105 6.49 -0.01 2.30
N VAL A 106 7.14 0.88 1.57
CA VAL A 106 6.50 2.07 1.00
C VAL A 106 6.72 2.07 -0.49
N SER A 107 5.63 2.07 -1.26
CA SER A 107 5.65 2.19 -2.71
C SER A 107 5.14 3.55 -3.17
N ASP A 108 5.51 3.97 -4.38
CA ASP A 108 4.81 5.07 -5.06
C ASP A 108 3.47 4.63 -5.66
N ALA A 109 2.80 5.57 -6.33
CA ALA A 109 1.50 5.38 -6.97
C ALA A 109 1.53 4.42 -8.18
N ASP A 110 2.70 4.16 -8.76
CA ASP A 110 2.88 3.17 -9.83
C ASP A 110 3.10 1.76 -9.27
N GLY A 111 3.21 1.62 -7.94
CA GLY A 111 3.53 0.35 -7.29
C GLY A 111 5.03 0.04 -7.25
N ARG A 112 5.90 1.02 -7.51
CA ARG A 112 7.35 0.83 -7.36
C ARG A 112 7.73 0.91 -5.90
N VAL A 113 8.43 -0.11 -5.41
CA VAL A 113 8.93 -0.15 -4.04
C VAL A 113 10.01 0.90 -3.88
N LEU A 114 9.77 1.90 -3.02
CA LEU A 114 10.74 2.97 -2.76
C LEU A 114 11.59 2.67 -1.53
N TRP A 115 10.97 2.24 -0.44
CA TRP A 115 11.63 1.96 0.83
C TRP A 115 11.12 0.67 1.44
N ARG A 116 12.00 -0.05 2.15
CA ARG A 116 11.64 -1.21 2.98
C ARG A 116 12.52 -1.27 4.21
N GLU A 117 11.94 -1.51 5.38
CA GLU A 117 12.63 -1.55 6.68
C GLU A 117 11.95 -2.55 7.62
N GLY A 118 12.68 -3.09 8.60
CA GLY A 118 12.16 -4.02 9.60
C GLY A 118 13.01 -5.28 9.74
N SER A 119 12.36 -6.43 9.99
CA SER A 119 13.04 -7.66 10.36
C SER A 119 14.01 -8.17 9.29
N ALA A 120 15.28 -8.33 9.65
CA ALA A 120 16.33 -8.80 8.75
C ALA A 120 16.04 -10.20 8.17
N ALA A 121 15.39 -11.09 8.93
CA ALA A 121 15.00 -12.41 8.44
C ALA A 121 13.90 -12.32 7.37
N VAL A 122 12.98 -11.37 7.53
CA VAL A 122 11.89 -11.13 6.58
C VAL A 122 12.39 -10.40 5.34
N LEU A 123 13.32 -9.45 5.47
CA LEU A 123 14.00 -8.82 4.34
C LEU A 123 14.69 -9.85 3.44
N ARG A 124 15.44 -10.80 4.02
CA ARG A 124 16.04 -11.91 3.24
C ARG A 124 15.00 -12.78 2.54
N LYS A 125 13.86 -13.01 3.18
CA LYS A 125 12.74 -13.74 2.55
C LYS A 125 12.14 -12.93 1.40
N ALA A 126 12.00 -11.62 1.59
CA ALA A 126 11.52 -10.68 0.58
C ALA A 126 12.44 -10.67 -0.66
N ASP A 127 13.76 -10.69 -0.46
CA ASP A 127 14.75 -10.79 -1.55
C ASP A 127 14.55 -12.03 -2.43
N SER A 128 14.19 -13.16 -1.83
CA SER A 128 13.95 -14.40 -2.61
C SER A 128 12.76 -14.29 -3.58
N LEU A 129 11.84 -13.36 -3.32
CA LEU A 129 10.69 -13.04 -4.18
C LEU A 129 10.93 -11.84 -5.11
N GLY A 130 12.10 -11.20 -5.07
CA GLY A 130 12.30 -9.90 -5.74
C GLY A 130 11.45 -8.78 -5.13
N PHE A 131 11.09 -8.90 -3.85
CA PHE A 131 10.37 -7.85 -3.11
C PHE A 131 11.36 -6.83 -2.53
N GLU A 132 12.00 -6.07 -3.43
CA GLU A 132 13.11 -5.16 -3.13
C GLU A 132 12.89 -3.76 -3.72
N PRO A 133 13.61 -2.72 -3.24
CA PRO A 133 13.49 -1.38 -3.77
C PRO A 133 13.74 -1.34 -5.28
N GLY A 134 12.89 -0.63 -6.00
CA GLY A 134 12.87 -0.56 -7.47
C GLY A 134 11.98 -1.60 -8.14
N ALA A 135 11.57 -2.66 -7.45
CA ALA A 135 10.65 -3.65 -7.99
C ALA A 135 9.24 -3.07 -8.23
N ASP A 136 8.58 -3.53 -9.29
CA ASP A 136 7.18 -3.27 -9.61
C ASP A 136 6.29 -4.28 -8.90
N TRP A 137 5.50 -3.79 -7.94
CA TRP A 137 4.54 -4.59 -7.18
C TRP A 137 3.10 -4.20 -7.49
N SER A 138 2.86 -3.57 -8.65
CA SER A 138 1.52 -3.35 -9.17
C SER A 138 0.77 -4.66 -9.34
N GLU A 139 -0.56 -4.59 -9.25
CA GLU A 139 -1.42 -5.76 -9.40
C GLU A 139 -1.19 -6.40 -10.78
N GLU A 140 -0.94 -5.58 -11.81
CA GLU A 140 -0.74 -6.02 -13.20
C GLU A 140 0.53 -6.87 -13.40
N VAL A 141 1.52 -6.74 -12.51
CA VAL A 141 2.79 -7.46 -12.61
C VAL A 141 2.83 -8.68 -11.68
N VAL A 142 2.47 -8.49 -10.41
CA VAL A 142 2.62 -9.52 -9.36
C VAL A 142 1.30 -10.23 -9.02
N GLY A 143 0.19 -9.76 -9.58
CA GLY A 143 -1.14 -10.22 -9.21
C GLY A 143 -1.63 -9.58 -7.91
N THR A 144 -2.72 -10.11 -7.35
CA THR A 144 -3.28 -9.66 -6.06
C THR A 144 -2.23 -9.72 -4.95
N ASN A 145 -1.89 -8.55 -4.42
CA ASN A 145 -0.89 -8.38 -3.37
C ASN A 145 -1.17 -7.15 -2.48
N GLY A 146 -0.40 -6.98 -1.40
CA GLY A 146 -0.56 -5.90 -0.41
C GLY A 146 -0.17 -4.49 -0.87
N ILE A 147 0.46 -4.33 -2.03
CA ILE A 147 0.82 -3.03 -2.62
C ILE A 147 -0.15 -2.68 -3.76
N GLY A 148 -0.20 -3.52 -4.79
CA GLY A 148 -0.97 -3.28 -6.00
C GLY A 148 -2.48 -3.22 -5.76
N THR A 149 -3.01 -4.10 -4.92
CA THR A 149 -4.47 -4.15 -4.69
C THR A 149 -4.98 -2.87 -4.02
N PRO A 150 -4.39 -2.38 -2.89
CA PRO A 150 -4.78 -1.09 -2.32
C PRO A 150 -4.65 0.10 -3.27
N LEU A 151 -3.64 0.12 -4.17
CA LEU A 151 -3.51 1.18 -5.18
C LEU A 151 -4.72 1.22 -6.10
N VAL A 152 -5.16 0.05 -6.58
CA VAL A 152 -6.30 -0.09 -7.50
C VAL A 152 -7.62 0.27 -6.82
N VAL A 153 -7.86 -0.26 -5.62
CA VAL A 153 -9.16 -0.06 -4.94
C VAL A 153 -9.23 1.22 -4.10
N ARG A 154 -8.10 1.93 -3.92
CA ARG A 154 -7.96 3.16 -3.13
C ARG A 154 -8.54 3.07 -1.72
N ARG A 155 -8.31 1.93 -1.08
CA ARG A 155 -8.68 1.66 0.32
C ARG A 155 -7.72 0.64 0.93
N PRO A 156 -7.63 0.58 2.27
CA PRO A 156 -6.84 -0.45 2.94
C PRO A 156 -7.29 -1.86 2.58
N VAL A 157 -6.34 -2.73 2.26
CA VAL A 157 -6.57 -4.15 1.97
C VAL A 157 -5.53 -5.00 2.69
N GLN A 158 -6.02 -6.01 3.40
CA GLN A 158 -5.19 -7.13 3.84
C GLN A 158 -5.31 -8.26 2.83
N VAL A 159 -4.20 -8.87 2.44
CA VAL A 159 -4.13 -10.05 1.56
C VAL A 159 -3.43 -11.16 2.33
N PHE A 160 -4.08 -12.31 2.43
CA PHE A 160 -3.65 -13.40 3.30
C PHE A 160 -3.51 -14.72 2.53
N SER A 161 -2.35 -15.37 2.65
CA SER A 161 -2.07 -16.68 2.06
C SER A 161 -2.50 -16.77 0.59
N ALA A 162 -3.32 -17.76 0.23
CA ALA A 162 -3.80 -18.00 -1.12
C ALA A 162 -4.81 -16.96 -1.63
N GLU A 163 -5.11 -15.89 -0.88
CA GLU A 163 -5.68 -14.67 -1.47
C GLU A 163 -4.71 -13.97 -2.41
N HIS A 164 -3.40 -14.15 -2.21
CA HIS A 164 -2.42 -13.75 -3.21
C HIS A 164 -2.65 -14.55 -4.48
N PHE A 165 -2.68 -13.84 -5.61
CA PHE A 165 -2.96 -14.47 -6.89
C PHE A 165 -1.86 -15.46 -7.27
N VAL A 166 -0.59 -15.09 -7.08
CA VAL A 166 0.58 -15.93 -7.41
C VAL A 166 0.97 -16.83 -6.24
N GLN A 167 1.20 -18.13 -6.52
CA GLN A 167 1.41 -19.16 -5.50
C GLN A 167 2.62 -18.93 -4.58
N THR A 168 3.71 -18.35 -5.08
CA THR A 168 4.94 -18.09 -4.31
C THR A 168 4.70 -17.19 -3.09
N HIS A 169 3.64 -16.37 -3.12
CA HIS A 169 3.27 -15.45 -2.05
C HIS A 169 2.39 -16.08 -0.96
N HIS A 170 1.94 -17.34 -1.10
CA HIS A 170 0.97 -17.96 -0.18
C HIS A 170 1.49 -18.15 1.25
N SER A 171 2.80 -18.04 1.46
CA SER A 171 3.45 -18.07 2.78
C SER A 171 3.51 -16.70 3.48
N TRP A 172 2.85 -15.68 2.92
CA TRP A 172 2.87 -14.31 3.40
C TRP A 172 1.48 -13.80 3.81
N THR A 173 1.50 -12.81 4.68
CA THR A 173 0.37 -11.91 4.96
C THR A 173 0.86 -10.49 4.73
N CYS A 174 0.05 -9.70 4.03
CA CYS A 174 0.34 -8.31 3.68
C CYS A 174 -0.85 -7.45 4.08
N ALA A 175 -0.59 -6.24 4.57
CA ALA A 175 -1.62 -5.27 4.93
C ALA A 175 -1.17 -3.90 4.43
N GLY A 176 -1.80 -3.45 3.34
CA GLY A 176 -1.48 -2.18 2.71
C GLY A 176 -2.59 -1.16 2.88
N ALA A 177 -2.19 0.09 3.10
CA ALA A 177 -3.07 1.25 3.10
C ALA A 177 -2.54 2.31 2.11
N PRO A 178 -3.39 2.83 1.22
CA PRO A 178 -3.00 3.91 0.32
C PRO A 178 -2.78 5.20 1.11
N VAL A 179 -1.85 6.02 0.63
CA VAL A 179 -1.61 7.38 1.12
C VAL A 179 -2.00 8.34 0.02
N THR A 180 -2.86 9.29 0.34
CA THR A 180 -3.34 10.34 -0.56
C THR A 180 -2.80 11.69 -0.13
N ASP A 181 -2.59 12.56 -1.11
CA ASP A 181 -2.17 13.92 -0.85
C ASP A 181 -3.38 14.72 -0.32
N PRO A 182 -3.34 15.25 0.91
CA PRO A 182 -4.49 15.97 1.48
C PRO A 182 -4.78 17.31 0.77
N ARG A 183 -3.89 17.76 -0.12
CA ARG A 183 -3.99 19.04 -0.83
C ARG A 183 -4.85 18.95 -2.09
N ASP A 184 -4.75 17.84 -2.81
CA ASP A 184 -5.40 17.65 -4.13
C ASP A 184 -6.11 16.28 -4.27
N GLY A 185 -5.99 15.40 -3.27
CA GLY A 185 -6.60 14.08 -3.25
C GLY A 185 -5.91 13.05 -4.14
N ARG A 186 -4.76 13.37 -4.75
CA ARG A 186 -4.06 12.42 -5.62
C ARG A 186 -3.46 11.28 -4.78
N LEU A 187 -3.42 10.08 -5.36
CA LEU A 187 -2.76 8.94 -4.76
C LEU A 187 -1.25 9.14 -4.81
N LEU A 188 -0.58 9.07 -3.66
CA LEU A 188 0.87 9.19 -3.54
C LEU A 188 1.56 7.83 -3.59
N GLY A 189 0.90 6.79 -3.06
CA GLY A 189 1.43 5.44 -3.00
C GLY A 189 0.75 4.61 -1.92
N VAL A 190 1.45 3.59 -1.42
CA VAL A 190 0.97 2.67 -0.37
C VAL A 190 2.02 2.50 0.71
N VAL A 191 1.56 2.41 1.96
CA VAL A 191 2.33 1.84 3.08
C VAL A 191 1.80 0.44 3.32
N ASP A 192 2.69 -0.55 3.32
CA ASP A 192 2.38 -1.95 3.53
C ASP A 192 3.19 -2.53 4.69
N VAL A 193 2.57 -3.43 5.45
CA VAL A 193 3.25 -4.27 6.43
C VAL A 193 3.12 -5.72 5.99
N SER A 194 4.26 -6.34 5.71
CA SER A 194 4.37 -7.68 5.15
C SER A 194 5.17 -8.60 6.06
N GLY A 195 4.74 -9.86 6.18
CA GLY A 195 5.46 -10.85 6.98
C GLY A 195 5.00 -12.28 6.74
N PRO A 196 5.62 -13.26 7.42
CA PRO A 196 5.26 -14.66 7.30
C PRO A 196 3.82 -14.91 7.73
N LEU A 197 3.12 -15.85 7.09
CA LEU A 197 1.71 -16.12 7.40
C LEU A 197 1.40 -16.36 8.90
N ARG A 198 2.36 -16.96 9.62
CA ARG A 198 2.28 -17.22 11.06
C ARG A 198 2.31 -15.96 11.95
N THR A 199 2.51 -14.77 11.39
CA THR A 199 2.55 -13.51 12.15
C THR A 199 1.27 -12.70 11.95
N ILE A 200 0.25 -13.24 11.27
CA ILE A 200 -1.03 -12.58 11.09
C ILE A 200 -1.60 -12.09 12.43
N HIS A 201 -2.04 -10.83 12.41
CA HIS A 201 -2.81 -10.22 13.48
C HIS A 201 -3.98 -9.42 12.91
N PRO A 202 -5.22 -9.57 13.41
CA PRO A 202 -6.39 -8.87 12.88
C PRO A 202 -6.27 -7.34 12.93
N ALA A 203 -5.54 -6.81 13.92
CA ALA A 203 -5.36 -5.37 14.08
C ALA A 203 -4.33 -4.75 13.11
N THR A 204 -3.54 -5.55 12.36
CA THR A 204 -2.48 -5.03 11.50
C THR A 204 -3.03 -4.06 10.46
N LEU A 205 -4.13 -4.40 9.78
CA LEU A 205 -4.71 -3.52 8.76
C LEU A 205 -5.16 -2.17 9.34
N ALA A 206 -5.80 -2.19 10.51
CA ALA A 206 -6.26 -0.98 11.18
C ALA A 206 -5.08 -0.10 11.64
N LEU A 207 -3.99 -0.73 12.10
CA LEU A 207 -2.76 -0.03 12.45
C LEU A 207 -2.13 0.65 11.23
N VAL A 208 -1.97 -0.09 10.12
CA VAL A 208 -1.38 0.46 8.88
C VAL A 208 -2.23 1.61 8.34
N ASP A 209 -3.56 1.45 8.29
CA ASP A 209 -4.48 2.53 7.89
C ASP A 209 -4.40 3.76 8.79
N SER A 210 -4.34 3.57 10.11
CA SER A 210 -4.22 4.67 11.06
C SER A 210 -2.91 5.43 10.89
N VAL A 211 -1.81 4.72 10.65
CA VAL A 211 -0.50 5.34 10.43
C VAL A 211 -0.42 6.02 9.06
N ALA A 212 -1.02 5.45 8.01
CA ALA A 212 -1.13 6.11 6.71
C ALA A 212 -1.87 7.46 6.84
N LYS A 213 -3.02 7.48 7.51
CA LYS A 213 -3.79 8.70 7.81
C LYS A 213 -3.02 9.70 8.67
N LEU A 214 -2.21 9.23 9.61
CA LEU A 214 -1.31 10.09 10.39
C LEU A 214 -0.25 10.74 9.48
N GLY A 215 0.28 10.00 8.52
CA GLY A 215 1.14 10.53 7.46
C GLY A 215 0.44 11.62 6.64
N GLU A 216 -0.78 11.37 6.17
CA GLU A 216 -1.58 12.37 5.45
C GLU A 216 -1.82 13.63 6.29
N ALA A 217 -2.15 13.47 7.58
CA ALA A 217 -2.30 14.59 8.50
C ALA A 217 -0.99 15.40 8.63
N ARG A 218 0.16 14.72 8.69
CA ARG A 218 1.47 15.39 8.72
C ARG A 218 1.74 16.19 7.44
N LEU A 219 1.36 15.69 6.27
CA LEU A 219 1.47 16.45 5.01
C LEU A 219 0.61 17.71 5.05
N ARG A 220 -0.63 17.60 5.55
CA ARG A 220 -1.54 18.74 5.71
C ARG A 220 -0.97 19.80 6.64
N ASP A 221 -0.49 19.40 7.82
CA ASP A 221 0.05 20.33 8.82
C ASP A 221 1.27 21.10 8.29
N ARG A 222 2.14 20.41 7.54
CA ARG A 222 3.31 21.03 6.90
C ARG A 222 2.88 22.03 5.83
N HIS A 223 1.87 21.69 5.03
CA HIS A 223 1.32 22.58 4.01
C HIS A 223 0.70 23.84 4.62
N VAL A 224 -0.14 23.70 5.66
CA VAL A 224 -0.72 24.84 6.39
C VAL A 224 0.38 25.75 6.94
N THR A 225 1.41 25.16 7.57
CA THR A 225 2.55 25.92 8.09
C THR A 225 3.31 26.66 6.97
N ALA A 226 3.48 26.05 5.80
CA ALA A 226 4.11 26.69 4.65
C ALA A 226 3.27 27.85 4.11
N LEU A 227 1.94 27.68 4.05
CA LEU A 227 1.01 28.70 3.59
C LEU A 227 0.97 29.91 4.54
N ASP A 228 1.02 29.67 5.86
CA ASP A 228 1.10 30.74 6.86
C ASP A 228 2.41 31.53 6.76
N ARG A 229 3.53 30.86 6.49
CA ARG A 229 4.81 31.53 6.22
C ARG A 229 4.75 32.37 4.95
N LEU A 230 4.17 31.84 3.87
CA LEU A 230 3.97 32.60 2.63
C LEU A 230 3.10 33.83 2.88
N ARG A 231 1.99 33.69 3.63
CA ARG A 231 1.12 34.80 4.01
C ARG A 231 1.88 35.87 4.78
N ALA A 232 2.70 35.48 5.76
CA ALA A 232 3.48 36.41 6.58
C ALA A 232 4.47 37.25 5.75
N VAL A 233 5.06 36.67 4.70
CA VAL A 233 5.99 37.37 3.80
C VAL A 233 5.25 38.18 2.73
N ALA A 234 4.18 37.63 2.16
CA ALA A 234 3.47 38.22 1.03
C ALA A 234 2.54 39.37 1.43
N ALA A 235 1.87 39.29 2.58
CA ALA A 235 0.87 40.30 2.96
C ALA A 235 1.44 41.73 3.03
N PRO A 236 2.64 42.00 3.60
CA PRO A 236 3.23 43.33 3.57
C PRO A 236 3.61 43.83 2.17
N VAL A 237 3.95 42.92 1.25
CA VAL A 237 4.27 43.26 -0.14
C VAL A 237 2.99 43.60 -0.89
N LEU A 238 1.96 42.77 -0.76
CA LEU A 238 0.65 42.96 -1.38
C LEU A 238 0.00 44.28 -0.91
N ALA A 239 0.11 44.62 0.38
CA ALA A 239 -0.43 45.86 0.93
C ALA A 239 0.18 47.15 0.32
N ARG A 240 1.30 47.05 -0.41
CA ARG A 240 1.96 48.18 -1.08
C ARG A 240 1.65 48.25 -2.58
N LEU A 241 0.91 47.29 -3.12
CA LEU A 241 0.56 47.27 -4.54
C LEU A 241 -0.71 48.07 -4.78
N ASP A 242 -0.69 48.89 -5.83
CA ASP A 242 -1.90 49.47 -6.38
C ASP A 242 -2.64 48.40 -7.21
N GLY A 243 -3.86 48.06 -6.82
CA GLY A 243 -4.74 47.13 -7.55
C GLY A 243 -4.96 45.78 -6.87
N ARG A 244 -5.45 44.80 -7.65
CA ARG A 244 -5.79 43.45 -7.18
C ARG A 244 -4.64 42.48 -7.44
N ALA A 245 -4.14 41.85 -6.40
CA ALA A 245 -3.08 40.86 -6.46
C ALA A 245 -3.34 39.73 -5.45
N LEU A 246 -2.76 38.56 -5.71
CA LEU A 246 -2.82 37.42 -4.81
C LEU A 246 -1.47 36.70 -4.78
N ALA A 247 -1.15 36.11 -3.63
CA ALA A 247 -0.01 35.24 -3.45
C ALA A 247 -0.51 33.79 -3.33
N VAL A 248 0.02 32.91 -4.17
CA VAL A 248 -0.28 31.48 -4.19
C VAL A 248 0.97 30.66 -3.95
N ASP A 249 0.81 29.50 -3.33
CA ASP A 249 1.87 28.51 -3.24
C ASP A 249 2.02 27.72 -4.55
N VAL A 250 2.97 26.77 -4.57
CA VAL A 250 3.25 25.90 -5.72
C VAL A 250 2.10 24.92 -6.03
N HIS A 251 1.14 24.77 -5.13
CA HIS A 251 -0.04 23.92 -5.28
C HIS A 251 -1.29 24.73 -5.68
N GLY A 252 -1.16 26.04 -5.91
CA GLY A 252 -2.26 26.93 -6.29
C GLY A 252 -3.13 27.41 -5.12
N TRP A 253 -2.73 27.17 -3.87
CA TRP A 253 -3.47 27.61 -2.69
C TRP A 253 -3.17 29.07 -2.39
N THR A 254 -4.22 29.88 -2.20
CA THR A 254 -4.08 31.31 -1.92
C THR A 254 -3.65 31.54 -0.48
N ALA A 255 -2.49 32.19 -0.30
CA ALA A 255 -1.97 32.60 0.99
C ALA A 255 -2.49 33.98 1.40
N ALA A 256 -2.51 34.95 0.49
CA ALA A 256 -2.93 36.32 0.74
C ALA A 256 -3.47 36.99 -0.52
N VAL A 257 -4.30 38.02 -0.36
CA VAL A 257 -4.92 38.82 -1.43
C VAL A 257 -4.93 40.31 -1.03
N THR A 258 -5.06 41.20 -2.01
CA THR A 258 -5.40 42.63 -1.78
C THR A 258 -6.90 42.90 -1.88
#